data_AF-A0A925U2L7-F1
#
_entry.id   AF-A0A925U2L7-F1
#
_cell.length_a   1.000
_cell.length_b   1.000
_cell.length_c   1.000
_cell.angle_alpha   90.00
_cell.angle_beta   90.00
_cell.angle_gamma   90.00
#
_symmetry.space_group_name_H-M   'P 1'
#
loop_
_entity.id
_entity.type
_entity.pdbx_description
1 polymer ?
#
loop_
_entity_poly.entity_id
_entity_poly.type
_entity_poly.pdbx_seq_one_letter_code
_entity_poly.pdbx_strand_id
1 'polypeptide(L)'
;MNQFKKYGVKLVVLFVSSMTGGAAFAECGVASYYWQGKITANGERYHADGISAAHKTLPFGTKVLVKHQRNGKSMVLRINDRGPYIKGRIIDLSRGANRIFGMDGVAPVCISVISYGNGRYVGNTGRTPVAGVSRRKNVRLVSASGRRKSRVTLASLSERRKMRVARRAQPVRSASVKARRYSAKVARANARQAAAQSQREARG
;
A
#
# COMPACT_ATOMS: atom_id res chain seq x y z
N MET A 1 -31.16 50.36 -55.65
CA MET A 1 -30.49 49.05 -55.54
C MET A 1 -29.62 49.07 -54.28
N ASN A 2 -30.01 48.40 -53.20
CA ASN A 2 -29.07 48.14 -52.11
C ASN A 2 -29.45 46.87 -51.35
N GLN A 3 -28.51 45.94 -51.39
CA GLN A 3 -28.63 44.54 -51.02
C GLN A 3 -28.63 44.35 -49.50
N PHE A 4 -29.69 43.79 -48.95
CA PHE A 4 -29.72 43.27 -47.57
C PHE A 4 -28.80 42.04 -47.47
N LYS A 5 -27.60 42.22 -46.91
CA LYS A 5 -26.70 41.11 -46.56
C LYS A 5 -27.22 40.38 -45.32
N LYS A 6 -27.57 39.11 -45.53
CA LYS A 6 -28.06 38.16 -44.53
C LYS A 6 -26.94 37.71 -43.59
N TYR A 7 -27.25 37.63 -42.30
CA TYR A 7 -26.37 37.18 -41.23
C TYR A 7 -26.12 35.66 -41.32
N GLY A 8 -24.86 35.24 -41.43
CA GLY A 8 -24.42 33.85 -41.32
C GLY A 8 -23.70 33.63 -39.99
N VAL A 9 -24.33 32.87 -39.11
CA VAL A 9 -23.91 32.51 -37.74
C VAL A 9 -22.51 31.87 -37.74
N LYS A 10 -21.56 32.42 -36.97
CA LYS A 10 -20.31 31.73 -36.63
C LYS A 10 -20.60 30.72 -35.51
N LEU A 11 -20.64 29.44 -35.87
CA LEU A 11 -20.66 28.33 -34.91
C LEU A 11 -19.33 28.31 -34.15
N VAL A 12 -19.29 28.90 -32.96
CA VAL A 12 -18.18 28.72 -32.01
C VAL A 12 -18.52 27.51 -31.15
N VAL A 13 -17.99 26.34 -31.51
CA VAL A 13 -18.00 25.18 -30.62
C VAL A 13 -16.96 25.41 -29.54
N LEU A 14 -17.39 25.99 -28.43
CA LEU A 14 -16.60 26.05 -27.19
C LEU A 14 -16.58 24.64 -26.58
N PHE A 15 -15.57 23.86 -26.96
CA PHE A 15 -15.28 22.57 -26.34
C PHE A 15 -14.69 22.84 -24.95
N VAL A 16 -15.57 23.01 -23.94
CA VAL A 16 -15.15 23.04 -22.54
C VAL A 16 -14.76 21.61 -22.15
N SER A 17 -13.49 21.28 -22.39
CA SER A 17 -12.87 20.10 -21.77
C SER A 17 -12.82 20.36 -20.26
N SER A 18 -13.82 19.82 -19.55
CA SER A 18 -13.75 19.69 -18.10
C SER A 18 -12.57 18.78 -17.76
N MET A 19 -11.45 19.38 -17.35
CA MET A 19 -10.40 18.66 -16.64
C MET A 19 -10.92 18.30 -15.25
N THR A 20 -11.70 17.23 -15.14
CA THR A 20 -11.94 16.56 -13.86
C THR A 20 -10.67 15.82 -13.44
N GLY A 21 -9.63 16.58 -13.08
CA GLY A 21 -8.53 16.08 -12.29
C GLY A 21 -9.02 15.91 -10.87
N GLY A 22 -9.43 14.69 -10.51
CA GLY A 22 -9.78 14.38 -9.12
C GLY A 22 -8.60 14.73 -8.22
N ALA A 23 -8.77 15.77 -7.40
CA ALA A 23 -7.73 16.24 -6.50
C ALA A 23 -7.28 15.09 -5.60
N ALA A 24 -5.97 14.84 -5.58
CA ALA A 24 -5.42 13.85 -4.67
C ALA A 24 -5.63 14.33 -3.23
N PHE A 25 -6.21 13.48 -2.38
CA PHE A 25 -6.42 13.82 -0.96
C PHE A 25 -5.07 14.15 -0.31
N ALA A 26 -4.97 15.36 0.23
CA ALA A 26 -3.83 15.83 1.00
C ALA A 26 -4.31 16.62 2.21
N GLU A 27 -3.70 16.38 3.37
CA GLU A 27 -4.05 17.03 4.64
C GLU A 27 -2.77 17.26 5.45
N CYS A 28 -2.67 18.39 6.15
CA CYS A 28 -1.55 18.67 7.05
C CYS A 28 -2.08 18.91 8.46
N GLY A 29 -1.29 18.51 9.46
CA GLY A 29 -1.69 18.57 10.86
C GLY A 29 -0.71 17.86 11.77
N VAL A 30 -1.17 17.45 12.95
CA VAL A 30 -0.32 16.77 13.94
C VAL A 30 -0.45 15.26 13.81
N ALA A 31 0.69 14.57 13.77
CA ALA A 31 0.78 13.14 13.97
C ALA A 31 1.07 12.81 15.44
N SER A 32 0.56 11.68 15.92
CA SER A 32 1.07 11.03 17.13
C SER A 32 1.37 9.55 16.86
N TYR A 33 1.61 8.76 17.90
CA TYR A 33 1.77 7.31 17.75
C TYR A 33 1.03 6.54 18.85
N TYR A 34 0.61 5.33 18.51
CA TYR A 34 -0.04 4.40 19.42
C TYR A 34 0.84 3.18 19.68
N TRP A 35 0.72 2.64 20.88
CA TRP A 35 1.50 1.47 21.33
C TRP A 35 0.62 0.37 21.92
N GLN A 36 -0.67 0.64 22.10
CA GLN A 36 -1.64 -0.25 22.72
C GLN A 36 -2.65 -0.73 21.68
N GLY A 37 -2.96 -2.02 21.71
CA GLY A 37 -3.97 -2.63 20.86
C GLY A 37 -3.97 -4.14 21.03
N LYS A 38 -5.14 -4.76 21.13
CA LYS A 38 -5.29 -6.23 21.03
C LYS A 38 -5.72 -6.60 19.60
N ILE A 39 -6.68 -5.85 19.06
CA ILE A 39 -7.25 -5.98 17.72
C ILE A 39 -7.41 -4.57 17.15
N THR A 40 -7.01 -4.33 15.91
CA THR A 40 -7.18 -3.06 15.20
C THR A 40 -8.60 -2.97 14.61
N ALA A 41 -9.07 -1.76 14.28
CA ALA A 41 -10.45 -1.56 13.79
C ALA A 41 -10.77 -2.30 12.47
N ASN A 42 -9.77 -2.73 11.71
CA ASN A 42 -9.95 -3.59 10.53
C ASN A 42 -9.99 -5.10 10.86
N GLY A 43 -9.99 -5.48 12.15
CA GLY A 43 -10.04 -6.87 12.62
C GLY A 43 -8.70 -7.61 12.64
N GLU A 44 -7.59 -6.98 12.25
CA GLU A 44 -6.27 -7.58 12.34
C GLU A 44 -5.75 -7.56 13.80
N ARG A 45 -4.88 -8.51 14.16
CA ARG A 45 -4.21 -8.46 15.46
C ARG A 45 -3.21 -7.30 15.44
N TYR A 46 -3.18 -6.50 16.51
CA TYR A 46 -2.21 -5.44 16.60
C TYR A 46 -0.79 -6.01 16.66
N HIS A 47 0.09 -5.49 15.79
CA HIS A 47 1.50 -5.81 15.76
C HIS A 47 2.28 -4.58 16.20
N ALA A 48 2.92 -4.66 17.37
CA ALA A 48 3.62 -3.51 17.95
C ALA A 48 4.83 -3.04 17.12
N ASP A 49 5.43 -3.94 16.35
CA ASP A 49 6.49 -3.62 15.37
C ASP A 49 5.95 -3.47 13.94
N GLY A 50 4.62 -3.50 13.77
CA GLY A 50 3.97 -3.29 12.49
C GLY A 50 4.25 -1.88 11.95
N ILE A 51 4.28 -1.74 10.63
CA ILE A 51 4.44 -0.46 9.94
C ILE A 51 3.07 -0.06 9.38
N SER A 52 2.28 0.65 10.20
CA SER A 52 0.90 1.01 9.88
C SER A 52 0.50 2.32 10.54
N ALA A 53 -0.72 2.79 10.24
CA ALA A 53 -1.28 3.99 10.83
C ALA A 53 -2.81 3.89 11.04
N ALA A 54 -3.31 4.69 11.98
CA ALA A 54 -4.73 4.94 12.21
C ALA A 54 -5.15 6.27 11.57
N HIS A 55 -6.33 6.28 10.95
CA HIS A 55 -6.94 7.49 10.40
C HIS A 55 -8.45 7.48 10.57
N LYS A 56 -9.05 8.67 10.79
CA LYS A 56 -10.48 8.84 11.12
C LYS A 56 -11.39 8.27 10.04
N THR A 57 -11.17 8.70 8.79
CA THR A 57 -12.13 8.48 7.69
C THR A 57 -11.57 7.68 6.51
N LEU A 58 -10.25 7.71 6.26
CA LEU A 58 -9.66 6.99 5.13
C LEU A 58 -10.03 5.49 5.15
N PRO A 59 -10.40 4.91 4.00
CA PRO A 59 -10.70 3.48 3.92
C PRO A 59 -9.53 2.62 4.41
N PHE A 60 -9.83 1.50 5.06
CA PHE A 60 -8.78 0.54 5.43
C PHE A 60 -8.06 0.02 4.19
N GLY A 61 -6.75 -0.22 4.31
CA GLY A 61 -5.87 -0.59 3.20
C GLY A 61 -5.34 0.59 2.40
N THR A 62 -5.85 1.81 2.64
CA THR A 62 -5.32 3.03 1.99
C THR A 62 -3.85 3.20 2.33
N LYS A 63 -3.03 3.53 1.32
CA LYS A 63 -1.63 3.86 1.49
C LYS A 63 -1.47 5.37 1.42
N VAL A 64 -0.84 5.93 2.45
CA VAL A 64 -0.57 7.35 2.57
C VAL A 64 0.92 7.59 2.64
N LEU A 65 1.40 8.62 1.96
CA LEU A 65 2.74 9.19 2.18
C LEU A 65 2.62 10.17 3.34
N VAL A 66 3.33 9.92 4.42
CA VAL A 66 3.43 10.82 5.57
C VAL A 66 4.78 11.53 5.49
N LYS A 67 4.77 12.86 5.45
CA LYS A 67 5.97 13.71 5.42
C LYS A 67 6.07 14.50 6.73
N HIS A 68 7.18 14.35 7.44
CA HIS A 68 7.51 15.14 8.60
C HIS A 68 7.95 16.54 8.16
N GLN A 69 7.30 17.58 8.66
CA GLN A 69 7.55 18.95 8.19
C GLN A 69 8.90 19.50 8.64
N ARG A 70 9.31 19.22 9.89
CA ARG A 70 10.57 19.76 10.44
C ARG A 70 11.84 19.15 9.83
N ASN A 71 11.90 17.82 9.68
CA ASN A 71 13.13 17.13 9.25
C ASN A 71 13.06 16.57 7.82
N GLY A 72 11.93 16.75 7.12
CA GLY A 72 11.73 16.30 5.74
C GLY A 72 11.60 14.78 5.55
N LYS A 73 11.75 13.97 6.61
CA LYS A 73 11.60 12.50 6.52
C LYS A 73 10.21 12.15 6.03
N SER A 74 10.12 11.13 5.18
CA SER A 74 8.86 10.68 4.63
C SER A 74 8.74 9.15 4.68
N MET A 75 7.54 8.65 4.90
CA MET A 75 7.26 7.21 4.99
C MET A 75 5.90 6.89 4.42
N VAL A 76 5.79 5.78 3.69
CA VAL A 76 4.51 5.27 3.21
C VAL A 76 3.94 4.29 4.23
N LEU A 77 2.71 4.55 4.68
CA LEU A 77 2.01 3.75 5.68
C LEU A 77 0.67 3.26 5.17
N ARG A 78 0.26 2.08 5.63
CA ARG A 78 -1.08 1.54 5.37
C ARG A 78 -2.01 1.89 6.53
N ILE A 79 -3.20 2.40 6.20
CA ILE A 79 -4.28 2.59 7.16
C ILE A 79 -4.89 1.24 7.52
N ASN A 80 -4.82 0.86 8.80
CA ASN A 80 -5.40 -0.37 9.32
C ASN A 80 -6.23 -0.16 10.59
N ASP A 81 -6.32 1.08 11.07
CA ASP A 81 -7.00 1.38 12.32
C ASP A 81 -7.72 2.73 12.29
N ARG A 82 -8.50 3.03 13.34
CA ARG A 82 -9.30 4.25 13.48
C ARG A 82 -8.78 5.15 14.61
N GLY A 83 -9.05 6.44 14.47
CA GLY A 83 -8.45 7.51 15.28
C GLY A 83 -7.55 8.40 14.40
N PRO A 84 -6.78 9.33 14.97
CA PRO A 84 -6.82 9.78 16.36
C PRO A 84 -8.17 10.39 16.73
N TYR A 85 -8.64 10.19 17.96
CA TYR A 85 -9.85 10.86 18.47
C TYR A 85 -9.54 12.16 19.24
N ILE A 86 -8.25 12.48 19.37
CA ILE A 86 -7.79 13.73 19.96
C ILE A 86 -7.88 14.84 18.91
N LYS A 87 -8.50 15.98 19.30
CA LYS A 87 -8.62 17.16 18.43
C LYS A 87 -7.24 17.66 17.99
N GLY A 88 -7.17 18.15 16.74
CA GLY A 88 -5.92 18.66 16.14
C GLY A 88 -4.96 17.59 15.60
N ARG A 89 -5.18 16.30 15.89
CA ARG A 89 -4.40 15.20 15.30
C ARG A 89 -5.10 14.62 14.07
N ILE A 90 -4.31 14.29 13.07
CA ILE A 90 -4.80 13.81 11.76
C ILE A 90 -4.43 12.35 11.50
N ILE A 91 -3.36 11.85 12.12
CA ILE A 91 -2.88 10.48 11.91
C ILE A 91 -2.13 9.98 13.15
N ASP A 92 -2.33 8.71 13.50
CA ASP A 92 -1.52 8.04 14.52
C ASP A 92 -0.69 6.92 13.90
N LEU A 93 0.62 6.98 14.06
CA LEU A 93 1.55 5.96 13.60
C LEU A 93 1.59 4.79 14.58
N SER A 94 1.81 3.57 14.10
CA SER A 94 2.16 2.47 14.99
C SER A 94 3.50 2.73 15.68
N ARG A 95 3.74 2.12 16.84
CA ARG A 95 5.04 2.21 17.54
C ARG A 95 6.21 1.82 16.63
N GLY A 96 6.07 0.74 15.85
CA GLY A 96 7.06 0.31 14.86
C GLY A 96 7.33 1.37 13.79
N ALA A 97 6.29 2.02 13.25
CA ALA A 97 6.46 3.11 12.29
C ALA A 97 7.14 4.32 12.93
N ASN A 98 6.75 4.70 14.16
CA ASN A 98 7.35 5.82 14.86
C ASN A 98 8.85 5.61 15.13
N ARG A 99 9.27 4.39 15.49
CA ARG A 99 10.70 4.06 15.69
C ARG A 99 11.57 4.36 14.46
N ILE A 100 11.01 4.24 13.25
CA ILE A 100 11.73 4.51 12.00
C ILE A 100 11.56 5.97 11.58
N PHE A 101 10.34 6.51 11.74
CA PHE A 101 10.01 7.87 11.35
C PHE A 101 10.69 8.92 12.25
N GLY A 102 10.82 8.61 13.55
CA GLY A 102 11.56 9.36 14.55
C GLY A 102 10.81 10.59 15.04
N MET A 103 9.64 10.42 15.68
CA MET A 103 8.93 11.49 16.39
C MET A 103 9.07 11.33 17.91
N ASP A 104 9.27 12.45 18.59
CA ASP A 104 9.27 12.56 20.05
C ASP A 104 7.86 12.88 20.55
N GLY A 105 7.01 11.85 20.62
CA GLY A 105 5.60 11.99 21.01
C GLY A 105 4.70 12.39 19.85
N VAL A 106 4.84 13.64 19.39
CA VAL A 106 4.02 14.22 18.30
C VAL A 106 4.89 14.98 17.30
N ALA A 107 4.42 15.08 16.06
CA ALA A 107 5.12 15.88 15.05
C ALA A 107 4.15 16.55 14.06
N PRO A 108 4.50 17.73 13.52
CA PRO A 108 3.77 18.30 12.39
C PRO A 108 4.09 17.52 11.12
N VAL A 109 3.04 17.06 10.43
CA VAL A 109 3.14 16.25 9.22
C VAL A 109 2.19 16.74 8.13
N CYS A 110 2.47 16.34 6.90
CA CYS A 110 1.50 16.33 5.81
C CYS A 110 1.33 14.90 5.30
N ILE A 111 0.08 14.51 5.03
CA ILE A 111 -0.27 13.22 4.44
C ILE A 111 -0.80 13.42 3.02
N SER A 112 -0.47 12.51 2.12
CA SER A 112 -1.09 12.42 0.78
C SER A 112 -1.46 10.97 0.45
N VAL A 113 -2.64 10.77 -0.14
CA VAL A 113 -3.09 9.42 -0.52
C VAL A 113 -2.37 8.98 -1.80
N ILE A 114 -1.72 7.82 -1.74
CA ILE A 114 -1.08 7.17 -2.89
C ILE A 114 -2.08 6.21 -3.56
N SER A 115 -2.79 5.42 -2.76
CA SER A 115 -3.80 4.47 -3.25
C SER A 115 -4.85 4.19 -2.19
N TYR A 116 -6.11 4.09 -2.58
CA TYR A 116 -7.19 3.63 -1.70
C TYR A 116 -7.14 2.10 -1.49
N GLY A 117 -7.77 1.63 -0.41
CA GLY A 117 -7.76 0.22 0.00
C GLY A 117 -8.30 -0.80 -1.01
N ASN A 118 -9.04 -0.34 -2.03
CA ASN A 118 -9.47 -1.15 -3.18
C ASN A 118 -8.41 -1.23 -4.30
N GLY A 119 -7.19 -0.74 -4.07
CA GLY A 119 -6.11 -0.74 -5.04
C GLY A 119 -6.19 0.39 -6.09
N ARG A 120 -7.16 1.30 -5.99
CA ARG A 120 -7.24 2.48 -6.87
C ARG A 120 -6.14 3.49 -6.50
N TYR A 121 -5.21 3.72 -7.41
CA TYR A 121 -4.17 4.75 -7.25
C TYR A 121 -4.75 6.15 -7.50
N VAL A 122 -4.31 7.11 -6.70
CA VAL A 122 -4.69 8.51 -6.84
C VAL A 122 -3.65 9.18 -7.73
N GLY A 123 -4.07 9.71 -8.89
CA GLY A 123 -3.18 10.41 -9.83
C GLY A 123 -2.90 9.70 -11.17
N ASN A 124 -3.65 8.67 -11.56
CA ASN A 124 -3.58 8.14 -12.92
C ASN A 124 -4.94 7.71 -13.46
N THR A 125 -5.78 8.68 -13.82
CA THR A 125 -6.98 8.50 -14.66
C THR A 125 -6.59 8.16 -16.10
N GLY A 126 -5.88 7.05 -16.30
CA GLY A 126 -5.41 6.63 -17.63
C GLY A 126 -4.83 5.21 -17.72
N ARG A 127 -4.57 4.52 -16.61
CA ARG A 127 -4.28 3.07 -16.63
C ARG A 127 -5.18 2.38 -15.63
N THR A 128 -6.28 1.84 -16.12
CA THR A 128 -7.07 0.84 -15.39
C THR A 128 -6.12 -0.24 -14.87
N PRO A 129 -6.08 -0.52 -13.56
CA PRO A 129 -5.58 -1.82 -13.12
C PRO A 129 -6.53 -2.84 -13.74
N VAL A 130 -5.99 -3.77 -14.53
CA VAL A 130 -6.74 -4.92 -15.03
C VAL A 130 -7.33 -5.67 -13.84
N ALA A 131 -8.58 -5.36 -13.52
CA ALA A 131 -9.43 -6.20 -12.71
C ALA A 131 -9.59 -7.50 -13.50
N GLY A 132 -8.98 -8.58 -13.00
CA GLY A 132 -9.12 -9.91 -13.56
C GLY A 132 -8.04 -10.28 -14.58
N VAL A 133 -6.84 -10.65 -14.10
CA VAL A 133 -6.15 -11.78 -14.74
C VAL A 133 -6.95 -13.03 -14.36
N SER A 134 -7.96 -13.28 -15.19
CA SER A 134 -8.70 -14.53 -15.25
C SER A 134 -7.71 -15.65 -15.57
N ARG A 135 -7.27 -16.36 -14.53
CA ARG A 135 -6.75 -17.72 -14.69
C ARG A 135 -7.92 -18.59 -15.13
N ARG A 136 -8.14 -18.71 -16.44
CA ARG A 136 -8.79 -19.84 -17.12
C ARG A 136 -8.71 -19.61 -18.63
N LYS A 137 -7.74 -20.26 -19.28
CA LYS A 137 -7.91 -20.68 -20.67
C LYS A 137 -8.10 -22.19 -20.64
N ASN A 138 -9.35 -22.60 -20.85
CA ASN A 138 -9.69 -23.96 -21.25
C ASN A 138 -9.02 -24.20 -22.61
N VAL A 139 -8.05 -25.10 -22.66
CA VAL A 139 -7.73 -25.82 -23.90
C VAL A 139 -8.54 -27.10 -23.86
N ARG A 140 -9.49 -27.22 -24.78
CA ARG A 140 -10.14 -28.49 -25.11
C ARG A 140 -9.56 -28.93 -26.45
N LEU A 141 -8.91 -30.08 -26.46
CA LEU A 141 -8.66 -30.85 -27.68
C LEU A 141 -8.77 -32.34 -27.32
N VAL A 142 -9.18 -33.09 -28.32
CA VAL A 142 -10.11 -34.21 -28.25
C VAL A 142 -9.40 -35.55 -28.21
N SER A 143 -10.11 -36.55 -27.66
CA SER A 143 -10.10 -37.98 -28.04
C SER A 143 -8.86 -38.84 -27.70
N ALA A 144 -9.07 -39.92 -26.94
CA ALA A 144 -9.17 -41.29 -27.48
C ALA A 144 -8.94 -42.36 -26.38
N SER A 145 -9.89 -43.30 -26.32
CA SER A 145 -9.76 -44.73 -25.99
C SER A 145 -8.86 -45.23 -24.85
N GLY A 146 -9.43 -46.06 -23.98
CA GLY A 146 -8.77 -47.31 -23.60
C GLY A 146 -8.54 -47.57 -22.11
N ARG A 147 -9.37 -48.45 -21.57
CA ARG A 147 -8.96 -49.67 -20.85
C ARG A 147 -8.75 -49.64 -19.31
N ARG A 148 -9.53 -50.55 -18.71
CA ARG A 148 -9.35 -51.35 -17.46
C ARG A 148 -9.57 -50.71 -16.09
N LYS A 149 -10.66 -51.18 -15.47
CA LYS A 149 -10.99 -51.12 -14.05
C LYS A 149 -9.87 -51.75 -13.21
N SER A 150 -9.34 -51.01 -12.25
CA SER A 150 -8.64 -51.57 -11.09
C SER A 150 -9.24 -51.00 -9.81
N ARG A 151 -9.67 -51.93 -8.96
CA ARG A 151 -10.30 -51.72 -7.66
C ARG A 151 -9.27 -51.15 -6.69
N VAL A 152 -9.36 -49.87 -6.37
CA VAL A 152 -8.53 -49.25 -5.33
C VAL A 152 -9.32 -49.28 -4.02
N THR A 153 -8.81 -50.00 -3.03
CA THR A 153 -9.39 -50.07 -1.69
C THR A 153 -9.23 -48.73 -0.96
N LEU A 154 -10.26 -48.34 -0.20
CA LEU A 154 -10.34 -47.07 0.56
C LEU A 154 -9.21 -46.88 1.57
N ALA A 155 -8.49 -47.94 1.93
CA ALA A 155 -7.34 -47.89 2.84
C ALA A 155 -6.06 -47.25 2.23
N SER A 156 -5.95 -47.11 0.90
CA SER A 156 -4.73 -46.58 0.26
C SER A 156 -4.77 -45.10 -0.11
N LEU A 157 -5.93 -44.44 0.08
CA LEU A 157 -6.13 -43.01 -0.23
C LEU A 157 -5.90 -42.08 0.98
N SER A 158 -5.95 -42.59 2.21
CA SER A 158 -5.72 -41.79 3.42
C SER A 158 -4.23 -41.53 3.68
N GLU A 159 -3.34 -42.45 3.28
CA GLU A 159 -1.90 -42.34 3.52
C GLU A 159 -1.16 -41.53 2.45
N ARG A 160 -1.58 -41.61 1.18
CA ARG A 160 -1.02 -40.76 0.12
C ARG A 160 -1.40 -39.28 0.26
N ARG A 161 -2.49 -38.97 0.97
CA ARG A 161 -2.92 -37.61 1.26
C ARG A 161 -2.07 -36.94 2.34
N LYS A 162 -1.52 -37.72 3.28
CA LYS A 162 -0.60 -37.21 4.32
C LYS A 162 0.81 -36.93 3.75
N MET A 163 1.32 -37.73 2.80
CA MET A 163 2.66 -37.51 2.24
C MET A 163 2.76 -36.37 1.20
N ARG A 164 1.68 -35.97 0.52
CA ARG A 164 1.73 -34.84 -0.45
C ARG A 164 1.61 -33.45 0.19
N VAL A 165 1.10 -33.36 1.43
CA VAL A 165 1.00 -32.09 2.17
C VAL A 165 2.33 -31.68 2.78
N ALA A 166 3.21 -32.65 3.11
CA ALA A 166 4.53 -32.36 3.68
C ALA A 166 5.57 -31.84 2.65
N ARG A 167 5.41 -32.12 1.35
CA ARG A 167 6.39 -31.72 0.31
C ARG A 167 6.12 -30.38 -0.38
N ARG A 168 5.07 -29.64 -0.02
CA ARG A 168 4.72 -28.34 -0.65
C ARG A 168 4.88 -27.12 0.24
N ALA A 169 5.44 -27.29 1.44
CA ALA A 169 5.87 -26.19 2.30
C ALA A 169 7.36 -25.88 2.05
N GLN A 170 7.71 -25.48 0.84
CA GLN A 170 8.95 -24.73 0.65
C GLN A 170 8.63 -23.24 0.90
N PRO A 171 9.30 -22.58 1.85
CA PRO A 171 9.12 -21.15 2.04
C PRO A 171 9.61 -20.44 0.77
N VAL A 172 8.75 -19.59 0.20
CA VAL A 172 9.08 -18.75 -0.96
C VAL A 172 10.28 -17.85 -0.62
N ARG A 173 11.47 -18.25 -1.10
CA ARG A 173 12.76 -17.55 -0.93
C ARG A 173 12.84 -16.16 -1.57
N SER A 174 11.76 -15.64 -2.17
CA SER A 174 11.77 -14.38 -2.94
C SER A 174 11.36 -13.13 -2.15
N ALA A 175 10.61 -13.27 -1.04
CA ALA A 175 10.20 -12.11 -0.24
C ALA A 175 11.31 -11.55 0.68
N SER A 176 12.37 -12.33 0.94
CA SER A 176 13.37 -11.99 1.97
C SER A 176 14.63 -11.31 1.44
N VAL A 177 14.95 -11.37 0.14
CA VAL A 177 16.21 -10.79 -0.38
C VAL A 177 16.10 -9.27 -0.53
N LYS A 178 14.98 -8.76 -1.03
CA LYS A 178 14.77 -7.29 -1.19
C LYS A 178 14.62 -6.60 0.16
N ALA A 179 13.92 -7.24 1.11
CA ALA A 179 13.80 -6.78 2.49
C ALA A 179 15.16 -6.79 3.21
N ARG A 180 15.95 -7.87 3.13
CA ARG A 180 17.30 -7.94 3.71
C ARG A 180 18.26 -6.90 3.11
N ARG A 181 18.19 -6.66 1.80
CA ARG A 181 18.98 -5.62 1.13
C ARG A 181 18.59 -4.21 1.58
N TYR A 182 17.30 -3.95 1.79
CA TYR A 182 16.84 -2.68 2.34
C TYR A 182 17.33 -2.49 3.80
N SER A 183 17.16 -3.50 4.65
CA SER A 183 17.66 -3.48 6.04
C SER A 183 19.17 -3.26 6.12
N ALA A 184 19.96 -3.91 5.25
CA ALA A 184 21.40 -3.73 5.19
C ALA A 184 21.82 -2.34 4.68
N LYS A 185 21.07 -1.76 3.72
CA LYS A 185 21.33 -0.40 3.22
C LYS A 185 21.06 0.65 4.29
N VAL A 186 19.97 0.49 5.06
CA VAL A 186 19.62 1.37 6.18
C VAL A 186 20.63 1.26 7.31
N ALA A 187 21.05 0.05 7.68
CA ALA A 187 22.07 -0.15 8.73
C ALA A 187 23.41 0.52 8.39
N ARG A 188 23.85 0.43 7.13
CA ARG A 188 25.09 1.10 6.67
C ARG A 188 24.99 2.63 6.67
N ALA A 189 23.83 3.18 6.33
CA ALA A 189 23.60 4.63 6.38
C ALA A 189 23.65 5.15 7.82
N ASN A 190 23.01 4.45 8.75
CA ASN A 190 23.01 4.81 10.17
C ASN A 190 24.43 4.71 10.77
N ALA A 191 25.20 3.67 10.44
CA ALA A 191 26.58 3.51 10.90
C ALA A 191 27.50 4.64 10.41
N ARG A 192 27.32 5.11 9.17
CA ARG A 192 28.08 6.25 8.62
C ARG A 192 27.74 7.56 9.33
N GLN A 193 26.47 7.77 9.66
CA GLN A 193 26.04 8.95 10.40
C GLN A 193 26.59 8.95 11.83
N ALA A 194 26.57 7.80 12.51
CA ALA A 194 27.17 7.65 13.83
C ALA A 194 28.69 7.92 13.82
N ALA A 195 29.42 7.38 12.84
CA ALA A 195 30.86 7.63 12.69
C ALA A 195 31.19 9.09 12.35
N ALA A 196 30.37 9.74 11.52
CA ALA A 196 30.54 11.17 11.21
C ALA A 196 30.25 12.07 12.42
N GLN A 197 29.33 11.65 13.30
CA GLN A 197 29.03 12.37 14.53
C GLN A 197 30.16 12.22 15.56
N SER A 198 30.69 11.01 15.76
CA SER A 198 31.82 10.78 16.68
C SER A 198 33.09 11.51 16.25
N GLN A 199 33.35 11.63 14.94
CA GLN A 199 34.49 12.41 14.42
C GLN A 199 34.33 13.93 14.60
N ARG A 200 33.11 14.44 14.71
CA ARG A 200 32.85 15.85 15.02
C ARG A 200 33.02 16.12 16.51
N GLU A 201 32.54 15.21 17.35
CA GLU A 201 32.71 15.27 18.81
C GLU A 201 34.18 15.15 19.23
N ALA A 202 35.00 14.41 18.49
CA ALA A 202 36.45 14.31 18.74
C ALA A 202 37.28 15.51 18.23
N ARG A 203 36.66 16.46 17.51
CA ARG A 203 37.32 17.64 16.92
C ARG A 203 36.88 18.98 17.52
N GLY A 204 35.95 18.96 18.47
CA GLY A 204 35.52 20.13 19.26
C GLY A 204 35.97 19.98 20.69
#